data_AF-A0A832DMF9-F1
#
_entry.id   AF-A0A832DMF9-F1
#
_cell.length_a   1.000
_cell.length_b   1.000
_cell.length_c   1.000
_cell.angle_alpha   90.00
_cell.angle_beta   90.00
_cell.angle_gamma   90.00
#
_symmetry.space_group_name_H-M   'P 1'
#
loop_
_entity.id
_entity.type
_entity.pdbx_description
1 polymer ?
#
loop_
_entity_poly.entity_id
_entity_poly.type
_entity_poly.pdbx_seq_one_letter_code
_entity_poly.pdbx_strand_id
1 'polypeptide(L)'
;MVSYSIVRYDLVSKLSKILELEVTYPPILTGLTLLLFQSTEGNFPIALFFVIGAAKFFIPFIAYVLIIEKRYGWLISLVVFIIIPSIIIYFIVKDLFLGKYFLLLPFIAFYFYCLLLKFSVREWLNEYDAKIERELDIN
;
A
#
# COMPACT_ATOMS: atom_id res chain seq x y z
N MET A 1 9.40 30.37 0.89
CA MET A 1 9.54 29.05 0.23
C MET A 1 9.67 27.92 1.23
N VAL A 2 10.48 28.07 2.29
CA VAL A 2 10.70 27.12 3.39
C VAL A 2 9.42 26.51 4.00
N SER A 3 8.36 27.30 4.19
CA SER A 3 7.10 26.76 4.76
C SER A 3 6.45 25.67 3.88
N TYR A 4 6.63 25.72 2.56
CA TYR A 4 6.03 24.75 1.63
C TYR A 4 6.85 23.45 1.51
N SER A 5 8.17 23.50 1.71
CA SER A 5 9.02 22.30 1.77
C SER A 5 8.77 21.52 3.07
N ILE A 6 8.60 22.21 4.19
CA ILE A 6 8.31 21.58 5.50
C ILE A 6 6.98 20.83 5.50
N VAL A 7 5.91 21.41 4.93
CA VAL A 7 4.59 20.74 4.87
C VAL A 7 4.63 19.46 4.02
N ARG A 8 5.36 19.48 2.90
CA ARG A 8 5.54 18.29 2.06
C ARG A 8 6.38 17.23 2.76
N TYR A 9 7.44 17.63 3.44
CA TYR A 9 8.24 16.72 4.25
C TYR A 9 7.39 15.99 5.32
N ASP A 10 6.55 16.72 6.07
CA ASP A 10 5.67 16.10 7.08
C ASP A 10 4.70 15.08 6.46
N LEU A 11 4.08 15.40 5.32
CA LEU A 11 3.19 14.50 4.59
C LEU A 11 3.92 13.22 4.13
N VAL A 12 5.10 13.36 3.54
CA VAL A 12 5.90 12.22 3.07
C VAL A 12 6.40 11.38 4.25
N SER A 13 6.73 12.01 5.39
CA SER A 13 7.13 11.30 6.61
C SER A 13 5.97 10.48 7.18
N LYS A 14 4.75 11.02 7.17
CA LYS A 14 3.52 10.32 7.58
C LYS A 14 3.23 9.15 6.66
N LEU A 15 3.39 9.33 5.34
CA LEU A 15 3.27 8.25 4.37
C LEU A 15 4.28 7.13 4.65
N SER A 16 5.54 7.46 4.94
CA SER A 16 6.56 6.48 5.30
C SER A 16 6.15 5.65 6.52
N LYS A 17 5.67 6.30 7.59
CA LYS A 17 5.17 5.61 8.80
C LYS A 17 3.99 4.70 8.51
N ILE A 18 3.04 5.16 7.70
CA ILE A 18 1.88 4.36 7.29
C ILE A 18 2.32 3.15 6.46
N LEU A 19 3.27 3.33 5.53
CA LEU A 19 3.84 2.23 4.75
C LEU A 19 4.62 1.24 5.61
N GLU A 20 5.31 1.69 6.66
CA GLU A 20 5.94 0.77 7.62
C GLU A 20 4.92 -0.07 8.37
N LEU A 21 3.78 0.53 8.71
CA LEU A 21 2.65 -0.15 9.32
C LEU A 21 2.05 -1.18 8.33
N GLU A 22 1.75 -0.75 7.11
CA GLU A 22 1.25 -1.57 6.01
C GLU A 22 2.23 -2.66 5.51
N VAL A 23 3.53 -2.54 5.73
CA VAL A 23 4.48 -3.61 5.39
C VAL A 23 4.64 -4.60 6.55
N THR A 24 4.38 -4.18 7.79
CA THR A 24 4.62 -5.01 8.98
C THR A 24 3.38 -5.83 9.39
N TYR A 25 2.20 -5.23 9.38
CA TYR A 25 0.97 -5.84 9.90
C TYR A 25 0.25 -6.80 8.91
N PRO A 26 0.20 -6.53 7.60
CA PRO A 26 -0.50 -7.39 6.65
C PRO A 26 -0.01 -8.83 6.57
N PRO A 27 1.30 -9.16 6.59
CA PRO A 27 1.76 -10.55 6.60
C PRO A 27 1.20 -11.36 7.77
N ILE A 28 1.13 -10.73 8.95
CA ILE A 28 0.62 -11.32 10.19
C ILE A 28 -0.90 -11.51 10.08
N LEU A 29 -1.61 -10.51 9.57
CA LEU A 29 -3.06 -10.58 9.35
C LEU A 29 -3.44 -11.60 8.26
N THR A 30 -2.71 -11.65 7.15
CA THR A 30 -2.91 -12.64 6.09
C THR A 30 -2.57 -14.04 6.57
N GLY A 31 -1.52 -14.21 7.38
CA GLY A 31 -1.17 -15.51 7.97
C GLY A 31 -2.23 -15.99 8.96
N LEU A 32 -2.69 -15.11 9.85
CA LEU A 32 -3.73 -15.41 10.84
C LEU A 32 -5.07 -15.75 10.16
N THR A 33 -5.45 -15.01 9.13
CA THR A 33 -6.68 -15.30 8.38
C THR A 33 -6.62 -16.60 7.61
N LEU A 34 -5.47 -16.96 7.04
CA LEU A 34 -5.27 -18.25 6.37
C LEU A 34 -5.36 -19.42 7.37
N LEU A 35 -4.82 -19.23 8.58
CA LEU A 35 -4.86 -20.21 9.67
C LEU A 35 -6.30 -20.40 10.20
N LEU A 36 -7.04 -19.30 10.42
CA LEU A 36 -8.46 -19.34 10.80
C LEU A 36 -9.34 -19.95 9.69
N PHE A 37 -8.98 -19.73 8.42
CA PHE A 37 -9.68 -20.28 7.27
C PHE A 37 -9.47 -21.79 7.12
N GLN A 38 -8.29 -22.33 7.46
CA GLN A 38 -8.06 -23.78 7.53
C GLN A 38 -8.78 -24.44 8.71
N SER A 39 -8.99 -23.71 9.81
CA SER A 39 -9.58 -24.23 11.03
C SER A 39 -11.12 -24.31 11.01
N THR A 40 -11.80 -23.69 10.04
CA THR A 40 -13.27 -23.62 10.02
C THR A 40 -13.81 -24.18 8.70
N GLU A 41 -14.63 -25.26 8.77
CA GLU A 41 -15.19 -25.99 7.62
C GLU A 41 -16.24 -25.23 6.78
N GLY A 42 -16.11 -23.90 6.66
CA GLY A 42 -16.88 -23.09 5.74
C GLY A 42 -17.97 -22.28 6.43
N ASN A 43 -17.70 -20.99 6.63
CA ASN A 43 -18.65 -19.87 6.40
C ASN A 43 -18.14 -18.55 7.03
N PHE A 44 -16.99 -18.02 6.58
CA PHE A 44 -16.58 -16.66 6.95
C PHE A 44 -16.23 -15.75 5.77
N PRO A 45 -17.15 -15.54 4.79
CA PRO A 45 -16.94 -14.52 3.76
C PRO A 45 -16.86 -13.10 4.36
N ILE A 46 -17.55 -12.84 5.48
CA ILE A 46 -17.63 -11.51 6.11
C ILE A 46 -16.29 -11.09 6.75
N ALA A 47 -15.61 -11.98 7.47
CA ALA A 47 -14.32 -11.68 8.09
C ALA A 47 -13.25 -11.33 7.04
N LEU A 48 -13.29 -12.01 5.89
CA LEU A 48 -12.40 -11.75 4.76
C LEU A 48 -12.65 -10.35 4.17
N PHE A 49 -13.91 -9.92 4.07
CA PHE A 49 -14.26 -8.55 3.68
C PHE A 49 -13.73 -7.50 4.65
N PHE A 50 -13.83 -7.72 5.97
CA PHE A 50 -13.27 -6.80 6.97
C PHE A 50 -11.75 -6.70 6.89
N VAL A 51 -11.06 -7.82 6.63
CA VAL A 51 -9.59 -7.84 6.49
C VAL A 51 -9.16 -7.13 5.21
N ILE A 52 -9.83 -7.39 4.08
CA ILE A 52 -9.58 -6.67 2.82
C ILE A 52 -9.85 -5.17 2.99
N GLY A 53 -10.96 -4.81 3.64
CA GLY A 53 -11.32 -3.42 3.91
C GLY A 53 -10.29 -2.71 4.78
N ALA A 54 -9.85 -3.35 5.86
CA ALA A 54 -8.81 -2.82 6.74
C ALA A 54 -7.47 -2.65 6.01
N ALA A 55 -7.05 -3.64 5.21
CA ALA A 55 -5.82 -3.58 4.42
C ALA A 55 -5.87 -2.56 3.28
N LYS A 56 -7.07 -2.14 2.83
CA LYS A 56 -7.24 -1.15 1.77
C LYS A 56 -7.60 0.24 2.29
N PHE A 57 -7.75 0.40 3.60
CA PHE A 57 -8.18 1.66 4.22
C PHE A 57 -7.19 2.81 3.97
N PHE A 58 -5.90 2.50 3.83
CA PHE A 58 -4.86 3.51 3.61
C PHE A 58 -4.62 3.86 2.13
N ILE A 59 -5.21 3.14 1.18
CA ILE A 59 -5.12 3.45 -0.25
C ILE A 59 -5.50 4.90 -0.60
N PRO A 60 -6.63 5.48 -0.12
CA PRO A 60 -6.97 6.86 -0.42
C PRO A 60 -5.91 7.85 0.08
N PHE A 61 -5.29 7.59 1.24
CA PHE A 61 -4.21 8.43 1.75
C PHE A 61 -2.94 8.31 0.90
N ILE A 62 -2.56 7.10 0.50
CA ILE A 62 -1.42 6.86 -0.41
C ILE A 62 -1.66 7.60 -1.74
N ALA A 63 -2.85 7.47 -2.34
CA ALA A 63 -3.20 8.16 -3.57
C ALA A 63 -3.14 9.69 -3.41
N TYR A 64 -3.65 10.23 -2.31
CA TYR A 64 -3.60 11.66 -2.01
C TYR A 64 -2.16 12.21 -1.97
N VAL A 65 -1.26 11.55 -1.24
CA VAL A 65 0.15 11.98 -1.16
C VAL A 65 0.83 11.88 -2.52
N LEU A 66 0.56 10.83 -3.29
CA LEU A 66 1.12 10.66 -4.63
C LEU A 66 0.67 11.75 -5.62
N ILE A 67 -0.57 12.22 -5.51
CA ILE A 67 -1.09 13.32 -6.33
C ILE A 67 -0.38 14.63 -5.97
N ILE A 68 -0.20 14.91 -4.67
CA ILE A 68 0.49 16.12 -4.19
C ILE A 68 1.95 16.14 -4.64
N GLU A 69 2.65 15.00 -4.51
CA GLU A 69 4.03 14.85 -4.92
C GLU A 69 4.19 14.71 -6.45
N LYS A 70 3.08 14.73 -7.21
CA LYS A 70 3.04 14.57 -8.68
C LYS A 70 3.76 13.31 -9.17
N ARG A 71 3.77 12.25 -8.35
CA ARG A 71 4.42 10.98 -8.65
C ARG A 71 3.46 10.07 -9.43
N TYR A 72 3.07 10.51 -10.63
CA TYR A 72 2.06 9.82 -11.46
C TYR A 72 2.44 8.38 -11.83
N GLY A 73 3.74 8.07 -11.98
CA GLY A 73 4.20 6.70 -12.21
C GLY A 73 3.76 5.74 -11.11
N TRP A 74 3.78 6.17 -9.86
CA TRP A 74 3.33 5.37 -8.71
C TRP A 74 1.81 5.24 -8.64
N LEU A 75 1.05 6.26 -9.06
CA LEU A 75 -0.40 6.16 -9.20
C LEU A 75 -0.80 5.13 -10.27
N ILE A 76 -0.10 5.11 -11.40
CA ILE A 76 -0.33 4.12 -12.46
C ILE A 76 0.00 2.72 -11.94
N SER A 77 1.15 2.55 -11.26
CA SER A 77 1.52 1.29 -10.63
C SER A 77 0.48 0.83 -9.61
N LEU A 78 -0.11 1.74 -8.83
CA LEU A 78 -1.19 1.40 -7.90
C LEU A 78 -2.39 0.77 -8.63
N VAL A 79 -2.81 1.36 -9.75
CA VAL A 79 -3.90 0.80 -10.57
C VAL A 79 -3.51 -0.56 -11.16
N VAL A 80 -2.28 -0.69 -11.69
CA VAL A 80 -1.79 -1.92 -12.33
C VAL A 80 -1.61 -3.06 -11.34
N PHE A 81 -1.09 -2.81 -10.13
CA PHE A 81 -0.85 -3.87 -9.13
C PHE A 81 -2.07 -4.20 -8.29
N ILE A 82 -3.06 -3.31 -8.19
CA ILE A 82 -4.23 -3.53 -7.32
C ILE A 82 -5.49 -3.80 -8.13
N ILE A 83 -5.82 -2.94 -9.10
CA ILE A 83 -7.11 -3.01 -9.79
C ILE A 83 -7.10 -4.14 -10.82
N ILE A 84 -6.05 -4.25 -11.63
CA ILE A 84 -5.98 -5.26 -12.70
C ILE A 84 -6.04 -6.70 -12.14
N PRO A 85 -5.23 -7.09 -11.14
CA PRO A 85 -5.28 -8.45 -10.61
C PRO A 85 -6.62 -8.76 -9.95
N SER A 86 -7.22 -7.80 -9.23
CA SER A 86 -8.54 -7.97 -8.62
C SER A 86 -9.64 -8.20 -9.65
N ILE A 87 -9.63 -7.48 -10.78
CA ILE A 87 -10.61 -7.67 -11.86
C ILE A 87 -10.41 -9.05 -12.51
N ILE A 88 -9.17 -9.41 -12.85
CA ILE A 88 -8.86 -10.71 -13.47
C ILE A 88 -9.35 -11.86 -12.58
N ILE A 89 -9.12 -11.77 -11.27
CA ILE A 89 -9.55 -12.78 -10.30
C ILE A 89 -11.07 -12.86 -10.22
N TYR A 90 -11.77 -11.73 -10.23
CA TYR A 90 -13.24 -11.72 -10.23
C TYR A 90 -13.82 -12.51 -11.41
N PHE A 91 -13.21 -12.42 -12.60
CA PHE A 91 -13.67 -13.15 -13.77
C PHE A 91 -13.26 -14.64 -13.78
N ILE A 92 -12.06 -14.97 -13.28
CA ILE A 92 -11.51 -16.34 -13.34
C ILE A 92 -12.03 -17.25 -12.20
N VAL A 93 -12.24 -16.70 -11.00
CA VAL A 93 -12.56 -17.50 -9.79
C VAL A 93 -13.98 -18.07 -9.81
N LYS A 94 -14.81 -17.71 -10.78
CA LYS A 94 -16.20 -18.21 -10.87
C LYS A 94 -16.31 -19.74 -11.03
N ASP A 95 -15.25 -20.42 -11.51
CA ASP A 95 -15.34 -21.82 -11.98
C ASP A 95 -14.33 -22.82 -11.36
N LEU A 96 -13.38 -22.42 -10.50
CA LEU A 96 -12.30 -23.33 -10.05
C LEU A 96 -12.16 -23.45 -8.52
N PHE A 97 -12.03 -24.72 -8.06
CA PHE A 97 -11.63 -25.12 -6.70
C PHE A 97 -10.31 -24.47 -6.21
N LEU A 98 -9.46 -23.99 -7.14
CA LEU A 98 -8.22 -23.24 -6.89
C LEU A 98 -8.44 -21.76 -6.51
N GLY A 99 -9.68 -21.26 -6.53
CA GLY A 99 -10.00 -19.85 -6.30
C GLY A 99 -9.49 -19.27 -4.98
N LYS A 100 -9.28 -20.13 -3.98
CA LYS A 100 -8.75 -19.77 -2.65
C LYS A 100 -7.32 -19.23 -2.71
N TYR A 101 -6.45 -19.83 -3.54
CA TYR A 101 -5.06 -19.41 -3.68
C TYR A 101 -4.92 -18.17 -4.57
N PHE A 102 -5.79 -18.01 -5.55
CA PHE A 102 -5.80 -16.85 -6.43
C PHE A 102 -6.14 -15.54 -5.69
N LEU A 103 -6.92 -15.62 -4.61
CA LEU A 103 -7.22 -14.47 -3.75
C LEU A 103 -5.99 -13.89 -3.04
N LEU A 104 -4.90 -14.65 -2.88
CA LEU A 104 -3.65 -14.13 -2.29
C LEU A 104 -2.84 -13.28 -3.27
N LEU A 105 -2.97 -13.52 -4.57
CA LEU A 105 -2.20 -12.81 -5.60
C LEU A 105 -2.32 -11.27 -5.53
N PRO A 106 -3.50 -10.66 -5.37
CA PRO A 106 -3.64 -9.20 -5.29
C PRO A 106 -3.14 -8.66 -3.94
N PHE A 107 -3.15 -9.48 -2.89
CA PHE A 107 -2.54 -9.13 -1.61
C PHE A 107 -1.02 -9.07 -1.73
N ILE A 108 -0.41 -10.09 -2.35
CA ILE A 108 1.04 -10.13 -2.58
C ILE A 108 1.46 -8.97 -3.50
N ALA A 109 0.71 -8.70 -4.57
CA ALA A 109 0.98 -7.60 -5.48
C ALA A 109 0.86 -6.23 -4.78
N PHE A 110 -0.17 -6.03 -3.95
CA PHE A 110 -0.32 -4.81 -3.17
C PHE A 110 0.80 -4.64 -2.12
N TYR A 111 1.14 -5.72 -1.42
CA TYR A 111 2.26 -5.72 -0.48
C TYR A 111 3.57 -5.33 -1.16
N PHE A 112 3.86 -5.94 -2.31
CA PHE A 112 5.05 -5.64 -3.10
C PHE A 112 5.06 -4.18 -3.57
N TYR A 113 3.91 -3.65 -3.98
CA TYR A 113 3.76 -2.22 -4.30
C TYR A 113 4.08 -1.32 -3.10
N CYS A 114 3.53 -1.60 -1.91
CA CYS A 114 3.80 -0.83 -0.69
C CYS A 114 5.29 -0.88 -0.31
N LEU A 115 5.93 -2.04 -0.46
CA LEU A 115 7.36 -2.22 -0.20
C LEU A 115 8.22 -1.39 -1.16
N LEU A 116 7.93 -1.43 -2.46
CA LEU A 116 8.61 -0.61 -3.45
C LEU A 116 8.39 0.89 -3.18
N LEU A 117 7.16 1.29 -2.86
CA LEU A 117 6.83 2.68 -2.56
C LEU A 117 7.58 3.18 -1.32
N LYS A 118 7.77 2.34 -0.30
CA LYS A 118 8.56 2.66 0.90
C LYS A 118 10.00 3.06 0.55
N PHE A 119 10.64 2.35 -0.37
CA PHE A 119 12.01 2.67 -0.80
C PHE A 119 12.06 4.04 -1.48
N SER A 120 11.15 4.31 -2.41
CA SER A 120 11.11 5.61 -3.07
C SER A 120 10.72 6.75 -2.15
N VAL A 121 9.81 6.53 -1.19
CA VAL A 121 9.47 7.53 -0.17
C VAL A 121 10.70 7.92 0.67
N ARG A 122 11.56 6.95 1.00
CA ARG A 122 12.82 7.22 1.70
C ARG A 122 13.78 8.07 0.87
N GLU A 123 13.89 7.81 -0.44
CA GLU A 123 14.67 8.67 -1.34
C GLU A 123 14.10 10.09 -1.39
N TRP A 124 12.77 10.23 -1.45
CA TRP A 124 12.13 11.55 -1.46
C TRP A 124 12.42 12.34 -0.17
N LEU A 125 12.40 11.68 1.00
CA LEU A 125 12.77 12.32 2.26
C LEU A 125 14.22 12.82 2.24
N ASN A 126 15.15 12.01 1.76
CA ASN A 126 16.55 12.42 1.62
C ASN A 126 16.70 13.62 0.67
N GLU A 127 15.95 13.66 -0.43
CA GLU A 127 15.92 14.81 -1.34
C GLU A 127 15.40 16.09 -0.66
N TYR A 128 14.42 15.95 0.25
CA TYR A 128 13.89 17.06 1.03
C TYR A 128 14.90 17.56 2.07
N ASP A 129 15.56 16.67 2.80
CA ASP A 129 16.60 17.04 3.77
C ASP A 129 17.74 17.80 3.09
N ALA A 130 18.22 17.30 1.95
CA ALA A 130 19.27 17.96 1.17
C ALA A 130 18.84 19.31 0.56
N LYS A 131 17.53 19.57 0.40
CA LYS A 131 17.03 20.89 -0.02
C LYS A 131 16.95 21.85 1.17
N ILE A 132 16.50 21.37 2.33
CA ILE A 132 16.41 22.18 3.55
C ILE A 132 17.81 22.64 3.98
N GLU A 133 18.80 21.73 3.99
CA GLU A 133 20.18 22.06 4.36
C GLU A 133 20.78 23.14 3.45
N ARG A 134 20.58 23.03 2.13
CA ARG A 134 21.00 24.07 1.17
C ARG A 134 20.31 25.41 1.38
N GLU A 135 19.03 25.42 1.77
CA GLU A 135 18.31 26.68 2.04
C GLU A 135 18.79 27.34 3.35
N LEU A 136 19.27 26.56 4.32
CA LEU A 136 19.82 27.05 5.58
C LEU A 136 21.26 27.58 5.42
N ASP A 137 22.09 26.97 4.58
CA ASP A 137 23.48 27.41 4.33
C ASP A 137 23.58 28.73 3.54
N ILE A 138 22.52 29.11 2.82
CA ILE A 138 22.48 30.32 1.98
C ILE A 138 22.01 31.56 2.78
N ASN A 139 21.51 31.38 4.01
CA ASN A 139 20.86 32.43 4.80
C ASN A 139 21.58 32.70 6.13
#